data_AF-A0A2E2WIK1-F1
#
_entry.id   AF-A0A2E2WIK1-F1
#
_cell.length_a   1.000
_cell.length_b   1.000
_cell.length_c   1.000
_cell.angle_alpha   90.00
_cell.angle_beta   90.00
_cell.angle_gamma   90.00
#
_symmetry.space_group_name_H-M   'P 1'
#
loop_
_entity.id
_entity.type
_entity.pdbx_description
1 polymer ?
#
loop_
_entity_poly.entity_id
_entity_poly.type
_entity_poly.pdbx_seq_one_letter_code
_entity_poly.pdbx_strand_id
1 'polypeptide(L)' 'MREHSLAKVPVLFVVGGREEENQTVAIRRLGSKAQNVVALDEAVSNLAEEAKAPY' A
#
# COMPACT_ATOMS: atom_id res chain seq x y z
N MET A 1 15.82 -7.23 -6.00
CA MET A 1 15.44 -7.01 -4.59
C MET A 1 16.63 -6.49 -3.78
N ARG A 2 17.19 -5.34 -4.16
CA ARG A 2 18.30 -4.69 -3.42
C ARG A 2 18.20 -3.16 -3.35
N GLU A 3 17.07 -2.58 -3.77
CA GLU A 3 16.84 -1.13 -3.72
C GLU A 3 15.67 -0.72 -2.81
N HIS A 4 14.66 -1.57 -2.61
CA HIS A 4 13.49 -1.22 -1.77
C HIS A 4 13.73 -1.36 -0.25
N SER A 5 14.80 -2.03 0.18
CA SER A 5 15.09 -2.19 1.62
C SER A 5 15.73 -0.97 2.28
N LEU A 6 16.27 -0.02 1.50
CA LEU A 6 17.02 1.13 2.05
C LEU A 6 16.11 2.32 2.41
N ALA A 7 14.92 2.40 1.83
CA ALA A 7 14.07 3.59 1.90
C ALA A 7 13.09 3.63 3.09
N LYS A 8 13.10 2.64 4.00
CA LYS A 8 12.11 2.52 5.10
C LYS A 8 10.65 2.65 4.65
N VAL A 9 10.33 2.40 3.38
CA VAL A 9 8.97 2.53 2.87
C VAL A 9 8.15 1.35 3.43
N PRO A 10 7.23 1.60 4.38
CA PRO A 10 6.58 0.52 5.12
C PRO A 10 5.50 -0.18 4.29
N VAL A 11 5.05 0.46 3.21
CA VAL A 11 3.86 0.06 2.44
C VAL A 11 4.12 0.16 0.94
N LEU A 12 3.90 -0.95 0.23
CA LEU A 12 3.88 -1.02 -1.23
C LEU A 12 2.44 -1.14 -1.71
N PHE A 13 2.02 -0.24 -2.60
CA PHE A 13 0.72 -0.30 -3.26
C PHE A 13 0.90 -0.89 -4.65
N VAL A 14 0.17 -1.95 -4.95
CA VAL A 14 0.16 -2.61 -6.25
C VAL A 14 -1.23 -2.42 -6.85
N VAL A 15 -1.28 -1.79 -8.02
CA VAL A 15 -2.49 -1.61 -8.82
C VAL A 15 -2.24 -2.29 -10.17
N GLY A 16 -2.86 -3.44 -10.40
CA GLY A 16 -2.94 -4.10 -11.70
C GLY A 16 -4.19 -3.72 -12.50
N GLY A 17 -4.31 -4.25 -13.72
CA GLY A 17 -5.46 -3.98 -14.59
C GLY A 17 -6.80 -4.48 -14.03
N ARG A 18 -6.79 -5.51 -13.16
CA ARG A 18 -8.01 -6.01 -12.49
C ARG A 18 -8.43 -5.15 -11.30
N GLU A 19 -7.45 -4.55 -10.63
CA GLU A 19 -7.65 -3.61 -9.52
C GLU A 19 -8.23 -2.28 -10.00
N GLU A 20 -7.82 -1.80 -11.18
CA GLU A 20 -8.41 -0.62 -11.82
C GLU A 20 -9.92 -0.80 -12.07
N GLU A 21 -10.33 -1.95 -12.62
CA GLU A 21 -11.73 -2.25 -12.92
C GLU A 21 -12.60 -2.35 -11.65
N ASN A 22 -12.04 -2.86 -10.55
CA ASN A 22 -12.77 -3.05 -9.29
C ASN A 22 -12.58 -1.90 -8.29
N GLN A 23 -11.85 -0.84 -8.66
CA GLN A 23 -11.45 0.24 -7.76
C GLN A 23 -10.86 -0.29 -6.45
N THR A 24 -10.01 -1.31 -6.54
CA THR A 24 -9.29 -1.88 -5.40
C THR A 24 -7.80 -1.62 -5.52
N VAL A 25 -7.05 -1.80 -4.44
CA VAL A 25 -5.59 -1.75 -4.45
C VAL A 25 -5.04 -2.80 -3.51
N ALA A 26 -3.96 -3.45 -3.94
CA ALA A 26 -3.31 -4.48 -3.15
C ALA A 26 -2.13 -3.89 -2.39
N ILE A 27 -2.26 -3.85 -1.06
CA ILE A 27 -1.29 -3.28 -0.15
C ILE A 27 -0.39 -4.38 0.40
N ARG A 28 0.92 -4.18 0.34
CA ARG A 28 1.94 -5.09 0.89
C ARG A 28 2.89 -4.35 1.82
N ARG A 29 3.06 -4.83 3.05
CA ARG A 29 4.00 -4.21 4.00
C ARG A 29 5.40 -4.83 3.96
N LEU A 30 6.42 -4.01 4.21
CA LEU A 30 7.82 -4.45 4.30
C LEU A 30 7.98 -5.41 5.49
N GLY A 31 8.50 -6.61 5.25
CA GLY A 31 8.70 -7.63 6.30
C GLY A 31 7.57 -8.65 6.45
N SER A 32 6.42 -8.46 5.78
CA SER A 32 5.34 -9.44 5.74
C SER A 32 5.06 -9.90 4.31
N LYS A 33 4.68 -11.17 4.15
CA LYS A 33 4.23 -11.73 2.86
C LYS A 33 2.73 -11.52 2.62
N ALA A 34 2.00 -10.99 3.62
CA ALA A 34 0.59 -10.72 3.49
C ALA A 34 0.37 -9.55 2.50
N GLN A 35 -0.43 -9.83 1.46
CA GLN A 35 -1.01 -8.84 0.58
C GLN A 35 -2.47 -8.70 0.98
N ASN A 36 -2.90 -7.48 1.30
CA ASN A 36 -4.31 -7.20 1.60
C ASN A 36 -4.90 -6.36 0.47
N VAL A 37 -6.02 -6.80 -0.08
CA VAL A 37 -6.72 -6.06 -1.12
C VAL A 37 -7.82 -5.25 -0.45
N VAL A 38 -7.73 -3.94 -0.57
CA VAL A 38 -8.70 -2.98 0.01
C VAL A 38 -9.27 -2.11 -1.11
N ALA A 39 -10.38 -1.44 -0.84
CA ALA A 39 -10.92 -0.46 -1.78
C ALA A 39 -9.93 0.70 -1.96
N LEU A 40 -9.86 1.26 -3.17
CA LEU A 40 -8.99 2.39 -3.50
C LEU A 40 -9.28 3.59 -2.58
N ASP A 41 -10.55 3.89 -2.34
CA ASP A 41 -10.99 4.97 -1.46
C ASP A 41 -10.52 4.78 -0.01
N GLU A 42 -10.67 3.55 0.50
CA GLU A 42 -10.21 3.16 1.83
C GLU A 42 -8.68 3.23 1.93
N ALA A 43 -7.97 2.79 0.90
CA ALA A 43 -6.51 2.83 0.84
C ALA A 43 -5.95 4.25 0.80
N VAL A 44 -6.59 5.16 0.06
CA VAL A 44 -6.21 6.58 0.02
C VAL A 44 -6.45 7.23 1.38
N SER A 45 -7.59 6.95 2.02
CA SER A 45 -7.89 7.43 3.37
C SER A 45 -6.91 6.90 4.42
N ASN A 46 -6.62 5.60 4.39
CA ASN A 46 -5.63 4.98 5.28
C ASN A 46 -4.22 5.52 5.02
N LEU A 47 -3.83 5.72 3.75
CA LEU A 47 -2.55 6.32 3.43
C LEU A 47 -2.46 7.76 3.94
N ALA A 48 -3.52 8.56 3.81
CA ALA A 48 -3.56 9.93 4.31
C ALA A 48 -3.46 9.98 5.85
N GLU A 49 -4.13 9.06 6.55
CA GLU A 49 -4.06 8.95 8.01
C GLU A 49 -2.72 8.36 8.49
N GLU A 50 -2.15 7.36 7.81
CA GLU A 50 -0.81 6.84 8.13
C GLU A 50 0.31 7.85 7.76
N ALA A 51 0.10 8.68 6.74
CA ALA A 51 1.04 9.74 6.35
C ALA A 51 0.97 10.97 7.26
N LYS A 52 -0.03 11.09 8.14
CA LYS A 52 0.03 12.05 9.25
C LYS A 52 1.14 11.63 10.19
N ALA A 53 2.23 12.39 10.14
CA ALA A 53 3.32 12.24 11.09
C ALA A 53 2.76 12.36 12.52
N PRO A 54 3.10 11.44 13.44
CA PRO A 54 2.77 11.61 14.84
C PRO A 54 3.45 12.89 15.34
N TYR A 55 2.68 13.79 15.95
CA TYR A 55 3.17 15.01 16.58
C TYR A 55 4.01 14.71 17.82
#